data_AF-A0A7C2PS52-F1
#
_entry.id   AF-A0A7C2PS52-F1
#
_cell.length_a   1.000
_cell.length_b   1.000
_cell.length_c   1.000
_cell.angle_alpha   90.00
_cell.angle_beta   90.00
_cell.angle_gamma   90.00
#
_symmetry.space_group_name_H-M   'P 1'
#
loop_
_entity.id
_entity.type
_entity.pdbx_description
1 polymer ?
#
loop_
_entity_poly.entity_id
_entity_poly.type
_entity_poly.pdbx_seq_one_letter_code
_entity_poly.pdbx_strand_id
1 'polypeptide(L)'
;MTRPIVALVGRPNVGKSTLFNRLAGERLAVVDERPGTTRDRIVAEAEWNGVAFDVVDTGGLDPNLSRRAGTLSTDSAEYLDDIRRQAEAACREAEAVVFLVDVVDGVTPADLEVAEFLRHLRRDGRPALFLVVNKCDTPARRQQAMEFYALGLGDPIPISALHGTGIGDLLDAVTAGLPRVPAEDDPSIRIAIVGRPNVGKSSLLNRLLGEERVIVSPLPGTTRDAVDTRLTFHGTPITLIDTAGLRRRGRIVPGVEQYSVLRTLRAVERSQVVLLMVDGADGLTAQDAHIGGLVVEKKRPVVLLVNKWDLVEKDEHTMDEFLRRIQAEMAFLEFAPVLFVSALTGQRTGQVLPMALRVQEESVRRVPTSQLNRVLQEALDHHPPPARAGRPLRLLFIAQTRTAPPTFEVQVNDPRLVHFSYARYLENALRRRFGFLGTPIELRFVARPAR
;
A
#
# COMPACT_ATOMS: atom_id res chain seq x y z
N MET A 1 -7.05 8.97 3.49
CA MET A 1 -7.44 8.36 4.78
C MET A 1 -7.03 6.90 4.73
N THR A 2 -6.50 6.34 5.82
CA THR A 2 -6.27 4.89 5.90
C THR A 2 -7.59 4.17 5.92
N ARG A 3 -7.74 3.18 5.04
CA ARG A 3 -8.80 2.20 5.19
C ARG A 3 -8.51 1.32 6.41
N PRO A 4 -9.52 0.99 7.22
CA PRO A 4 -9.35 -0.02 8.27
C PRO A 4 -8.96 -1.37 7.64
N ILE A 5 -8.17 -2.17 8.34
CA ILE A 5 -7.83 -3.54 7.95
C ILE A 5 -8.72 -4.53 8.68
N VAL A 6 -9.24 -5.47 7.90
CA VAL A 6 -9.94 -6.67 8.34
C VAL A 6 -9.05 -7.87 8.05
N ALA A 7 -8.52 -8.50 9.10
CA ALA A 7 -7.69 -9.69 8.96
C ALA A 7 -8.53 -10.97 8.99
N LEU A 8 -8.36 -11.85 7.99
CA LEU A 8 -8.96 -13.18 7.97
C LEU A 8 -8.01 -14.17 8.64
N VAL A 9 -8.38 -14.66 9.83
CA VAL A 9 -7.58 -15.59 10.64
C VAL A 9 -8.28 -16.93 10.71
N GLY A 10 -7.53 -18.04 10.77
CA GLY A 10 -8.08 -19.38 10.92
C GLY A 10 -7.12 -20.43 10.41
N ARG A 11 -7.34 -21.70 10.75
CA ARG A 11 -6.50 -22.82 10.25
C ARG A 11 -6.59 -22.97 8.72
N PRO A 12 -5.65 -23.63 8.06
CA PRO A 12 -5.76 -24.01 6.65
C PRO A 12 -7.10 -24.68 6.29
N ASN A 13 -7.56 -24.50 5.05
CA ASN A 13 -8.74 -25.14 4.46
C ASN A 13 -10.14 -24.80 5.06
N VAL A 14 -10.22 -23.88 6.03
CA VAL A 14 -11.52 -23.34 6.53
C VAL A 14 -12.22 -22.40 5.53
N GLY A 15 -11.57 -22.08 4.41
CA GLY A 15 -12.12 -21.24 3.33
C GLY A 15 -11.79 -19.75 3.42
N LYS A 16 -10.69 -19.38 4.07
CA LYS A 16 -10.16 -17.99 4.11
C LYS A 16 -10.00 -17.37 2.72
N SER A 17 -9.29 -18.05 1.82
CA SER A 17 -9.06 -17.53 0.46
C SER A 17 -10.33 -17.46 -0.37
N THR A 18 -11.30 -18.34 -0.13
CA THR A 18 -12.63 -18.26 -0.76
C THR A 18 -13.37 -17.00 -0.31
N LEU A 19 -13.35 -16.71 1.00
CA LEU A 19 -13.94 -15.49 1.53
C LEU A 19 -13.19 -14.25 1.03
N PHE A 20 -11.85 -14.24 1.08
CA PHE A 20 -11.01 -13.16 0.56
C PHE A 20 -11.35 -12.81 -0.89
N ASN A 21 -11.38 -13.81 -1.78
CA ASN A 21 -11.68 -13.59 -3.19
C ASN A 21 -13.10 -13.05 -3.41
N ARG A 22 -14.06 -13.47 -2.59
CA ARG A 22 -15.42 -12.93 -2.64
C ARG A 22 -15.45 -11.46 -2.25
N LEU A 23 -14.83 -11.11 -1.12
CA LEU A 23 -14.76 -9.72 -0.64
C LEU A 23 -13.98 -8.81 -1.61
N ALA A 24 -12.95 -9.34 -2.27
CA ALA A 24 -12.19 -8.64 -3.30
C ALA A 24 -12.95 -8.47 -4.62
N GLY A 25 -13.85 -9.40 -4.95
CA GLY A 25 -14.48 -9.55 -6.26
C GLY A 25 -15.73 -8.69 -6.49
N GLU A 26 -16.39 -8.19 -5.44
CA GLU A 26 -17.63 -7.39 -5.58
C GLU A 26 -17.41 -6.02 -6.26
N ARG A 27 -16.16 -5.64 -6.56
CA ARG A 27 -15.80 -4.42 -7.32
C ARG A 27 -15.41 -4.64 -8.79
N LEU A 28 -15.39 -5.86 -9.32
CA LEU A 28 -15.03 -6.11 -10.73
C LEU A 28 -16.23 -5.98 -11.67
N ALA A 29 -16.75 -4.76 -11.78
CA ALA A 29 -17.57 -4.32 -12.91
C ALA A 29 -16.82 -3.32 -13.80
N VAL A 30 -15.48 -3.34 -13.85
CA VAL A 30 -14.70 -2.76 -14.96
C VAL A 30 -13.44 -3.61 -15.15
N VAL A 31 -13.35 -4.22 -16.33
CA VAL A 31 -12.23 -5.05 -16.77
C VAL A 31 -11.03 -4.16 -17.09
N ASP A 32 -9.88 -4.41 -16.46
CA ASP A 32 -8.56 -4.14 -17.07
C ASP A 32 -7.75 -5.44 -16.98
N GLU A 33 -7.69 -6.15 -18.10
CA GLU A 33 -6.95 -7.40 -18.27
C GLU A 33 -5.46 -7.10 -18.44
N ARG A 34 -4.71 -7.20 -17.35
CA ARG A 34 -3.28 -7.53 -17.43
C ARG A 34 -3.05 -8.94 -16.90
N PRO A 35 -2.63 -9.90 -17.76
CA PRO A 35 -2.29 -11.25 -17.33
C PRO A 35 -1.04 -11.22 -16.44
N GLY A 36 -1.10 -11.77 -15.23
CA GLY A 36 0.10 -12.07 -14.43
C GLY A 36 0.02 -12.01 -12.90
N THR A 37 -1.07 -11.58 -12.26
CA THR A 37 -1.03 -11.21 -10.82
C THR A 37 -1.94 -12.01 -9.87
N THR A 38 -2.34 -13.23 -10.21
CA THR A 38 -3.38 -13.95 -9.44
C THR A 38 -2.89 -14.84 -8.29
N ARG A 39 -1.58 -14.96 -8.02
CA ARG A 39 -1.08 -15.85 -6.94
C ARG A 39 -0.55 -15.15 -5.67
N ASP A 40 -0.28 -13.84 -5.71
CA ASP A 40 0.42 -13.13 -4.62
C ASP A 40 -0.40 -12.02 -3.94
N ARG A 41 -1.74 -12.01 -4.11
CA ARG A 41 -2.58 -10.95 -3.53
C ARG A 41 -2.87 -11.26 -2.06
N ILE A 42 -2.05 -10.67 -1.19
CA ILE A 42 -2.16 -10.76 0.27
C ILE A 42 -3.21 -9.75 0.81
N VAL A 43 -3.48 -8.68 0.06
CA VAL A 43 -4.40 -7.59 0.44
C VAL A 43 -5.37 -7.31 -0.71
N ALA A 44 -6.63 -7.06 -0.38
CA ALA A 44 -7.64 -6.61 -1.34
C ALA A 44 -8.49 -5.48 -0.76
N GLU A 45 -8.91 -4.56 -1.62
CA GLU A 45 -9.86 -3.50 -1.23
C GLU A 45 -11.29 -4.07 -1.25
N ALA A 46 -12.05 -3.80 -0.20
CA ALA A 46 -13.48 -4.10 -0.10
C ALA A 46 -14.26 -2.84 0.30
N GLU A 47 -15.54 -2.81 -0.04
CA GLU A 47 -16.45 -1.74 0.35
C GLU A 47 -17.81 -2.34 0.66
N TRP A 48 -18.40 -1.93 1.78
CA TRP A 48 -19.75 -2.32 2.16
C TRP A 48 -20.49 -1.14 2.77
N ASN A 49 -21.69 -0.83 2.29
CA ASN A 49 -22.51 0.30 2.74
C ASN A 49 -21.74 1.64 2.84
N GLY A 50 -20.88 1.91 1.85
CA GLY A 50 -20.06 3.13 1.78
C GLY A 50 -18.84 3.15 2.71
N VAL A 51 -18.59 2.07 3.46
CA VAL A 51 -17.41 1.90 4.30
C VAL A 51 -16.37 1.08 3.53
N ALA A 52 -15.29 1.72 3.10
CA ALA A 52 -14.16 1.06 2.45
C ALA A 52 -13.15 0.56 3.49
N PHE A 53 -12.71 -0.69 3.34
CA PHE A 53 -11.73 -1.34 4.20
C PHE A 53 -10.83 -2.27 3.37
N ASP A 54 -9.63 -2.59 3.87
CA ASP A 54 -8.75 -3.55 3.23
C ASP A 54 -8.88 -4.91 3.94
N VAL A 55 -8.98 -5.99 3.16
CA VAL A 55 -9.03 -7.37 3.66
C VAL A 55 -7.67 -8.01 3.47
N VAL A 56 -7.19 -8.73 4.47
CA VAL A 56 -5.90 -9.43 4.44
C VAL A 56 -6.10 -10.92 4.69
N ASP A 57 -5.61 -11.79 3.80
CA ASP A 57 -5.59 -13.25 4.01
C ASP A 57 -4.28 -13.66 4.69
N THR A 58 -4.35 -14.09 5.95
CA THR A 58 -3.17 -14.50 6.70
C THR A 58 -2.58 -15.82 6.22
N GLY A 59 -3.36 -16.64 5.50
CA GLY A 59 -2.88 -17.89 4.91
C GLY A 59 -1.98 -17.67 3.70
N GLY A 60 -2.13 -16.54 2.99
CA GLY A 60 -1.31 -16.15 1.84
C GLY A 60 -0.01 -15.42 2.20
N LEU A 61 0.16 -15.04 3.48
CA LEU A 61 1.36 -14.36 3.94
C LEU A 61 2.60 -15.26 3.88
N ASP A 62 2.48 -16.59 4.10
CA ASP A 62 3.61 -17.53 4.13
C ASP A 62 3.59 -18.59 3.00
N PRO A 63 4.23 -18.33 1.85
CA PRO A 63 4.35 -19.31 0.75
C PRO A 63 5.30 -20.49 1.04
N ASN A 64 6.09 -20.44 2.12
CA ASN A 64 6.94 -21.57 2.53
C ASN A 64 6.15 -22.60 3.35
N LEU A 65 5.08 -22.17 4.03
CA LEU A 65 4.21 -23.05 4.79
C LEU A 65 3.27 -23.88 3.91
N SER A 66 2.77 -23.36 2.78
CA SER A 66 2.00 -24.20 1.83
C SER A 66 2.82 -25.38 1.28
N ARG A 67 4.15 -25.26 1.24
CA ARG A 67 5.07 -26.33 0.85
C ARG A 67 5.46 -27.28 1.98
N ARG A 68 5.36 -26.86 3.25
CA ARG A 68 5.64 -27.68 4.44
C ARG A 68 4.38 -28.35 5.03
N ALA A 69 3.20 -27.83 4.74
CA ALA A 69 1.91 -28.39 5.15
C ALA A 69 1.62 -29.78 4.55
N GLY A 70 2.34 -30.18 3.50
CA GLY A 70 2.27 -31.54 2.95
C GLY A 70 3.07 -32.59 3.75
N THR A 71 3.90 -32.17 4.72
CA THR A 71 4.88 -33.05 5.38
C THR A 71 4.76 -33.08 6.90
N LEU A 72 3.94 -32.21 7.50
CA LEU A 72 3.72 -32.12 8.94
C LEU A 72 2.33 -32.67 9.28
N SER A 73 2.22 -33.43 10.37
CA SER A 73 0.91 -33.78 10.91
C SER A 73 0.20 -32.51 11.40
N THR A 74 -1.12 -32.45 11.17
CA THR A 74 -2.00 -31.34 11.55
C THR A 74 -2.03 -31.06 13.05
N ASP A 75 -1.51 -31.98 13.87
CA ASP A 75 -1.46 -31.90 15.33
C ASP A 75 -0.04 -31.67 15.88
N SER A 76 0.93 -31.36 15.02
CA SER A 76 2.29 -31.06 15.46
C SER A 76 2.35 -29.70 16.18
N ALA A 77 3.08 -29.62 17.29
CA ALA A 77 3.25 -28.38 18.06
C ALA A 77 3.86 -27.23 17.23
N GLU A 78 4.67 -27.55 16.22
CA GLU A 78 5.23 -26.58 15.28
C GLU A 78 4.16 -25.95 14.38
N TYR A 79 3.24 -26.76 13.84
CA TYR A 79 2.13 -26.29 13.01
C TYR A 79 1.17 -25.36 13.79
N LEU A 80 0.95 -25.67 15.07
CA LEU A 80 0.15 -24.86 15.98
C LEU A 80 0.81 -23.51 16.31
N ASP A 81 2.10 -23.48 16.63
CA ASP A 81 2.83 -22.23 16.89
C ASP A 81 2.87 -21.33 15.63
N ASP A 82 2.96 -21.91 14.43
CA ASP A 82 2.93 -21.16 13.17
C ASP A 82 1.58 -20.48 12.93
N ILE A 83 0.46 -21.19 13.13
CA ILE A 83 -0.89 -20.61 13.02
C ILE A 83 -1.06 -19.48 14.05
N ARG A 84 -0.59 -19.69 15.29
CA ARG A 84 -0.64 -18.69 16.36
C ARG A 84 0.15 -17.44 15.99
N ARG A 85 1.37 -17.58 15.45
CA ARG A 85 2.20 -16.44 15.00
C ARG A 85 1.55 -15.66 13.86
N GLN A 86 0.92 -16.35 12.91
CA GLN A 86 0.17 -15.70 11.82
C GLN A 86 -1.00 -14.88 12.37
N ALA A 87 -1.79 -15.48 13.27
CA ALA A 87 -2.89 -14.79 13.94
C ALA A 87 -2.37 -13.56 14.72
N GLU A 88 -1.30 -13.72 15.49
CA GLU A 88 -0.73 -12.66 16.31
C GLU A 88 -0.31 -11.45 15.49
N ALA A 89 0.44 -11.68 14.42
CA ALA A 89 0.97 -10.58 13.66
C ALA A 89 -0.10 -9.92 12.76
N ALA A 90 -1.12 -10.65 12.32
CA ALA A 90 -2.30 -10.06 11.68
C ALA A 90 -3.11 -9.19 12.64
N CYS A 91 -3.28 -9.61 13.89
CA CYS A 91 -4.02 -8.87 14.92
C CYS A 91 -3.35 -7.56 15.33
N ARG A 92 -2.02 -7.47 15.29
CA ARG A 92 -1.28 -6.24 15.67
C ARG A 92 -1.62 -5.04 14.80
N GLU A 93 -1.97 -5.31 13.54
CA GLU A 93 -2.17 -4.29 12.53
C GLU A 93 -3.63 -4.11 12.13
N ALA A 94 -4.50 -5.08 12.40
CA ALA A 94 -5.90 -5.03 12.02
C ALA A 94 -6.75 -4.21 12.98
N GLU A 95 -7.83 -3.62 12.45
CA GLU A 95 -8.89 -2.97 13.22
C GLU A 95 -10.02 -3.94 13.56
N ALA A 96 -10.20 -4.95 12.70
CA ALA A 96 -11.10 -6.07 12.91
C ALA A 96 -10.44 -7.39 12.53
N VAL A 97 -10.78 -8.44 13.26
CA VAL A 97 -10.34 -9.82 13.02
C VAL A 97 -11.57 -10.66 12.77
N VAL A 98 -11.56 -11.38 11.65
CA VAL A 98 -12.58 -12.33 11.26
C VAL A 98 -11.96 -13.71 11.39
N PHE A 99 -12.29 -14.39 12.49
CA PHE A 99 -11.79 -15.71 12.79
C PHE A 99 -12.70 -16.77 12.17
N LEU A 100 -12.22 -17.40 11.10
CA LEU A 100 -12.92 -18.41 10.33
C LEU A 100 -12.65 -19.80 10.87
N VAL A 101 -13.75 -20.52 11.13
CA VAL A 101 -13.80 -21.94 11.47
C VAL A 101 -14.70 -22.67 10.47
N ASP A 102 -14.66 -24.00 10.45
CA ASP A 102 -15.41 -24.81 9.50
C ASP A 102 -16.43 -25.71 10.21
N VAL A 103 -17.70 -25.57 9.85
CA VAL A 103 -18.78 -26.39 10.42
C VAL A 103 -18.62 -27.88 10.13
N VAL A 104 -17.95 -28.25 9.03
CA VAL A 104 -17.82 -29.65 8.61
C VAL A 104 -16.92 -30.44 9.55
N ASP A 105 -15.84 -29.80 10.01
CA ASP A 105 -14.85 -30.43 10.88
C ASP A 105 -15.19 -30.24 12.37
N GLY A 106 -16.13 -29.35 12.70
CA GLY A 106 -16.45 -28.98 14.08
C GLY A 106 -15.34 -28.16 14.75
N VAL A 107 -15.36 -28.09 16.09
CA VAL A 107 -14.31 -27.41 16.86
C VAL A 107 -13.06 -28.29 16.94
N THR A 108 -11.93 -27.80 16.41
CA THR A 108 -10.64 -28.53 16.44
C THR A 108 -9.68 -27.99 17.52
N PRO A 109 -8.65 -28.77 17.92
CA PRO A 109 -7.59 -28.28 18.83
C PRO A 109 -6.90 -27.00 18.33
N ALA A 110 -6.66 -26.89 17.01
CA ALA A 110 -6.08 -25.69 16.41
C ALA A 110 -7.01 -24.47 16.54
N ASP A 111 -8.34 -24.68 16.45
CA ASP A 111 -9.31 -23.60 16.63
C ASP A 111 -9.35 -23.14 18.10
N LEU A 112 -9.21 -24.06 19.06
CA LEU A 112 -9.14 -23.74 20.50
C LEU A 112 -7.90 -22.90 20.85
N GLU A 113 -6.73 -23.24 20.30
CA GLU A 113 -5.49 -22.49 20.55
C GLU A 113 -5.55 -21.07 19.99
N VAL A 114 -6.03 -20.92 18.76
CA VAL A 114 -6.23 -19.60 18.16
C VAL A 114 -7.28 -18.81 18.93
N ALA A 115 -8.38 -19.45 19.35
CA ALA A 115 -9.40 -18.81 20.17
C ALA A 115 -8.86 -18.37 21.54
N GLU A 116 -8.02 -19.17 22.19
CA GLU A 116 -7.35 -18.78 23.43
C GLU A 116 -6.47 -17.55 23.24
N PHE A 117 -5.66 -17.52 22.17
CA PHE A 117 -4.87 -16.35 21.82
C PHE A 117 -5.74 -15.10 21.58
N LEU A 118 -6.79 -15.22 20.78
CA LEU A 118 -7.71 -14.13 20.46
C LEU A 118 -8.49 -13.62 21.67
N ARG A 119 -8.84 -14.51 22.62
CA ARG A 119 -9.45 -14.12 23.91
C ARG A 119 -8.54 -13.24 24.75
N HIS A 120 -7.23 -13.53 24.76
CA HIS A 120 -6.25 -12.69 25.47
C HIS A 120 -6.19 -11.29 24.87
N LEU A 121 -6.17 -11.18 23.54
CA LEU A 121 -6.18 -9.90 22.83
C LEU A 121 -7.44 -9.06 23.08
N ARG A 122 -8.61 -9.69 23.21
CA ARG A 122 -9.89 -8.99 23.43
C ARG A 122 -9.92 -8.15 24.71
N ARG A 123 -9.07 -8.46 25.70
CA ARG A 123 -9.03 -7.75 27.00
C ARG A 123 -8.60 -6.29 26.89
N ASP A 124 -7.89 -5.91 25.82
CA ASP A 124 -7.39 -4.55 25.59
C ASP A 124 -8.35 -3.68 24.74
N GLY A 125 -9.53 -4.21 24.38
CA GLY A 125 -10.61 -3.46 23.73
C GLY A 125 -10.46 -3.24 22.22
N ARG A 126 -9.37 -3.72 21.59
CA ARG A 126 -9.14 -3.76 20.13
C ARG A 126 -8.16 -4.89 19.76
N PRO A 127 -8.26 -5.50 18.57
CA PRO A 127 -9.23 -5.24 17.49
C PRO A 127 -10.64 -5.78 17.76
N ALA A 128 -11.63 -5.32 16.98
CA ALA A 128 -12.95 -5.96 16.96
C ALA A 128 -12.81 -7.41 16.49
N LEU A 129 -13.52 -8.35 17.09
CA LEU A 129 -13.36 -9.79 16.80
C LEU A 129 -14.71 -10.41 16.43
N PHE A 130 -14.73 -11.11 15.30
CA PHE A 130 -15.91 -11.77 14.75
C PHE A 130 -15.61 -13.25 14.54
N LEU A 131 -16.35 -14.11 15.22
CA LEU A 131 -16.30 -15.56 15.01
C LEU A 131 -17.21 -15.92 13.84
N VAL A 132 -16.63 -16.53 12.81
CA VAL A 132 -17.32 -16.83 11.55
C VAL A 132 -17.24 -18.32 11.26
N VAL A 133 -18.40 -18.97 11.20
CA VAL A 133 -18.50 -20.39 10.91
C VAL A 133 -18.81 -20.56 9.43
N ASN A 134 -17.84 -21.04 8.66
CA ASN A 134 -17.94 -21.18 7.21
C ASN A 134 -18.52 -22.56 6.81
N LYS A 135 -18.85 -22.69 5.53
CA LYS A 135 -19.45 -23.88 4.89
C LYS A 135 -20.87 -24.21 5.42
N CYS A 136 -21.58 -23.25 5.98
CA CYS A 136 -22.99 -23.36 6.37
C CYS A 136 -23.95 -23.17 5.18
N ASP A 137 -23.81 -24.05 4.18
CA ASP A 137 -24.61 -24.10 2.95
C ASP A 137 -26.06 -24.58 3.16
N THR A 138 -26.35 -25.32 4.25
CA THR A 138 -27.70 -25.83 4.56
C THR A 138 -28.23 -25.30 5.90
N PRO A 139 -29.57 -25.29 6.11
CA PRO A 139 -30.18 -24.91 7.39
C PRO A 139 -29.67 -25.76 8.58
N ALA A 140 -29.47 -27.06 8.37
CA ALA A 140 -28.94 -27.95 9.40
C ALA A 140 -27.53 -27.54 9.83
N ARG A 141 -26.65 -27.21 8.88
CA ARG A 141 -25.29 -26.71 9.19
C ARG A 141 -25.30 -25.34 9.85
N ARG A 142 -26.27 -24.47 9.56
CA ARG A 142 -26.43 -23.21 10.32
C ARG A 142 -26.82 -23.46 11.78
N GLN A 143 -27.63 -24.46 12.04
CA GLN A 143 -27.96 -24.86 13.40
C GLN A 143 -26.74 -25.46 14.12
N GLN A 144 -25.92 -26.25 13.41
CA GLN A 144 -24.66 -26.79 13.94
C GLN A 144 -23.64 -25.72 14.29
N ALA A 145 -23.68 -24.55 13.65
CA ALA A 145 -22.79 -23.43 13.98
C ALA A 145 -22.89 -22.98 15.46
N MET A 146 -23.98 -23.31 16.15
CA MET A 146 -24.16 -23.04 17.58
C MET A 146 -23.14 -23.80 18.47
N GLU A 147 -22.54 -24.89 18.00
CA GLU A 147 -21.47 -25.58 18.76
C GLU A 147 -20.27 -24.65 19.03
N PHE A 148 -19.99 -23.73 18.11
CA PHE A 148 -18.82 -22.85 18.16
C PHE A 148 -18.90 -21.76 19.23
N TYR A 149 -20.03 -21.63 19.94
CA TYR A 149 -20.09 -20.88 21.20
C TYR A 149 -19.04 -21.38 22.22
N ALA A 150 -18.65 -22.66 22.15
CA ALA A 150 -17.62 -23.25 22.99
C ALA A 150 -16.26 -22.52 22.91
N LEU A 151 -15.98 -21.80 21.82
CA LEU A 151 -14.75 -21.01 21.66
C LEU A 151 -14.72 -19.75 22.53
N GLY A 152 -15.86 -19.31 23.07
CA GLY A 152 -15.96 -18.17 23.99
C GLY A 152 -15.62 -16.81 23.36
N LEU A 153 -15.85 -16.67 22.04
CA LEU A 153 -15.51 -15.46 21.28
C LEU A 153 -16.70 -14.55 20.97
N GLY A 154 -17.90 -14.88 21.46
CA GLY A 154 -19.16 -14.19 21.15
C GLY A 154 -20.02 -15.03 20.21
N ASP A 155 -21.03 -14.38 19.62
CA ASP A 155 -22.03 -15.07 18.79
C ASP A 155 -21.42 -15.50 17.44
N PRO A 156 -21.47 -16.79 17.07
CA PRO A 156 -20.94 -17.27 15.81
C PRO A 156 -21.82 -16.80 14.64
N ILE A 157 -21.19 -16.23 13.61
CA ILE A 157 -21.85 -15.78 12.38
C ILE A 157 -21.74 -16.90 11.33
N PRO A 158 -22.84 -17.63 11.00
CA PRO A 158 -22.78 -18.70 10.02
C PRO A 158 -22.80 -18.15 8.59
N ILE A 159 -21.82 -18.55 7.78
CA ILE A 159 -21.70 -18.13 6.37
C ILE A 159 -21.48 -19.32 5.44
N SER A 160 -21.72 -19.09 4.16
CA SER A 160 -21.17 -19.90 3.07
C SER A 160 -20.35 -18.99 2.16
N ALA A 161 -19.03 -18.96 2.33
CA ALA A 161 -18.15 -18.20 1.45
C ALA A 161 -18.24 -18.65 -0.02
N LEU A 162 -18.54 -19.94 -0.27
CA LEU A 162 -18.69 -20.45 -1.61
C LEU A 162 -19.99 -19.95 -2.27
N HIS A 163 -21.12 -19.98 -1.56
CA HIS A 163 -22.43 -19.62 -2.12
C HIS A 163 -22.86 -18.16 -1.87
N GLY A 164 -22.12 -17.43 -1.03
CA GLY A 164 -22.38 -16.02 -0.71
C GLY A 164 -23.39 -15.78 0.42
N THR A 165 -23.95 -16.83 1.02
CA THR A 165 -24.98 -16.67 2.05
C THR A 165 -24.39 -16.26 3.40
N GLY A 166 -25.06 -15.35 4.12
CA GLY A 166 -24.60 -14.81 5.41
C GLY A 166 -23.46 -13.78 5.32
N ILE A 167 -22.97 -13.49 4.10
CA ILE A 167 -21.88 -12.52 3.90
C ILE A 167 -22.34 -11.09 4.22
N GLY A 168 -23.58 -10.72 3.89
CA GLY A 168 -24.13 -9.41 4.26
C GLY A 168 -24.14 -9.17 5.77
N ASP A 169 -24.65 -10.14 6.53
CA ASP A 169 -24.68 -10.08 8.01
C ASP A 169 -23.27 -9.96 8.60
N LEU A 170 -22.31 -10.70 8.04
CA LEU A 170 -20.89 -10.57 8.40
C LEU A 170 -20.36 -9.17 8.12
N LEU A 171 -20.62 -8.61 6.93
CA LEU A 171 -20.10 -7.30 6.54
C LEU A 171 -20.75 -6.16 7.32
N ASP A 172 -22.04 -6.27 7.65
CA ASP A 172 -22.73 -5.34 8.54
C ASP A 172 -22.10 -5.35 9.94
N ALA A 173 -21.84 -6.53 10.51
CA ALA A 173 -21.18 -6.66 11.80
C ALA A 173 -19.76 -6.09 11.78
N VAL A 174 -18.97 -6.44 10.75
CA VAL A 174 -17.59 -5.97 10.58
C VAL A 174 -17.55 -4.46 10.46
N THR A 175 -18.29 -3.87 9.52
CA THR A 175 -18.28 -2.42 9.28
C THR A 175 -18.82 -1.62 10.46
N ALA A 176 -19.77 -2.15 11.23
CA ALA A 176 -20.24 -1.53 12.47
C ALA A 176 -19.16 -1.52 13.57
N GLY A 177 -18.31 -2.56 13.63
CA GLY A 177 -17.19 -2.64 14.57
C GLY A 177 -15.92 -1.91 14.13
N LEU A 178 -15.83 -1.50 12.87
CA LEU A 178 -14.70 -0.72 12.39
C LEU A 178 -14.69 0.68 13.01
N PRO A 179 -13.52 1.19 13.42
CA PRO A 179 -13.42 2.53 13.96
C PRO A 179 -13.81 3.53 12.88
N ARG A 180 -14.91 4.26 13.11
CA ARG A 180 -15.27 5.45 12.33
C ARG A 180 -14.21 6.51 12.62
N VAL A 181 -13.25 6.67 11.72
CA VAL A 181 -12.27 7.76 11.82
C VAL A 181 -12.97 9.00 11.27
N PRO A 182 -13.35 9.98 12.10
CA PRO A 182 -13.72 11.27 11.56
C PRO A 182 -12.51 11.77 10.75
N ALA A 183 -12.75 12.29 9.56
CA ALA A 183 -11.71 12.95 8.79
C ALA A 183 -11.23 14.15 9.60
N GLU A 184 -10.15 13.99 10.38
CA GLU A 184 -9.45 15.14 10.93
C GLU A 184 -8.83 15.88 9.74
N ASP A 185 -9.16 17.16 9.62
CA ASP A 185 -8.41 18.10 8.78
C ASP A 185 -7.03 18.31 9.43
N ASP A 186 -6.15 17.31 9.28
CA ASP A 186 -4.74 17.44 9.56
C ASP A 186 -4.09 18.20 8.39
N PRO A 187 -3.72 19.48 8.57
CA PRO A 187 -3.15 20.30 7.50
C PRO A 187 -1.69 19.91 7.20
N SER A 188 -1.10 18.98 7.96
CA SER A 188 0.28 18.59 7.79
C SER A 188 0.53 17.83 6.49
N ILE A 189 1.71 18.06 5.91
CA ILE A 189 2.18 17.27 4.79
C ILE A 189 2.66 15.92 5.31
N ARG A 190 2.03 14.84 4.85
CA ARG A 190 2.34 13.47 5.29
C ARG A 190 3.47 12.89 4.46
N ILE A 191 4.60 12.58 5.10
CA ILE A 191 5.80 12.05 4.45
C ILE A 191 6.14 10.68 5.03
N ALA A 192 6.32 9.66 4.19
CA ALA A 192 6.77 8.33 4.64
C ALA A 192 8.24 8.10 4.29
N ILE A 193 9.00 7.49 5.20
CA ILE A 193 10.37 7.01 4.92
C ILE A 193 10.32 5.50 4.75
N VAL A 194 10.56 5.03 3.52
CA VAL A 194 10.47 3.60 3.16
C VAL A 194 11.78 3.12 2.56
N GLY A 195 11.96 1.80 2.52
CA GLY A 195 13.19 1.17 2.06
C GLY A 195 13.47 -0.10 2.84
N ARG A 196 14.43 -0.91 2.38
CA ARG A 196 14.77 -2.18 3.00
C ARG A 196 15.26 -2.04 4.44
N PRO A 197 15.26 -3.11 5.25
CA PRO A 197 15.95 -3.11 6.53
C PRO A 197 17.39 -2.60 6.42
N ASN A 198 17.88 -1.93 7.47
CA ASN A 198 19.28 -1.48 7.63
C ASN A 198 19.84 -0.47 6.61
N VAL A 199 19.03 0.03 5.66
CA VAL A 199 19.45 1.12 4.75
C VAL A 199 19.71 2.46 5.47
N GLY A 200 19.24 2.59 6.72
CA GLY A 200 19.50 3.76 7.60
C GLY A 200 18.29 4.66 7.91
N LYS A 201 17.06 4.20 7.65
CA LYS A 201 15.82 4.98 7.81
C LYS A 201 15.68 5.64 9.19
N SER A 202 15.99 4.87 10.25
CA SER A 202 15.98 5.34 11.64
C SER A 202 17.02 6.42 11.91
N SER A 203 18.21 6.27 11.32
CA SER A 203 19.28 7.26 11.43
C SER A 203 18.87 8.56 10.76
N LEU A 204 18.23 8.49 9.58
CA LEU A 204 17.72 9.66 8.87
C LEU A 204 16.63 10.35 9.70
N LEU A 205 15.67 9.59 10.24
CA LEU A 205 14.62 10.14 11.11
C LEU A 205 15.22 10.93 12.28
N ASN A 206 16.15 10.33 13.04
CA ASN A 206 16.77 11.01 14.18
C ASN A 206 17.55 12.25 13.75
N ARG A 207 18.21 12.19 12.58
CA ARG A 207 18.94 13.33 12.05
C ARG A 207 18.01 14.49 11.71
N LEU A 208 16.91 14.22 11.00
CA LEU A 208 15.90 15.22 10.66
C LEU A 208 15.30 15.86 11.92
N LEU A 209 15.01 15.06 12.96
CA LEU A 209 14.46 15.57 14.22
C LEU A 209 15.45 16.39 15.03
N GLY A 210 16.76 16.26 14.78
CA GLY A 210 17.82 17.01 15.45
C GLY A 210 18.28 18.25 14.68
N GLU A 211 17.66 18.60 13.55
CA GLU A 211 17.99 19.82 12.82
C GLU A 211 17.43 21.07 13.53
N GLU A 212 18.22 22.15 13.58
CA GLU A 212 17.84 23.41 14.25
C GLU A 212 16.50 23.99 13.77
N ARG A 213 16.13 23.69 12.52
CA ARG A 213 14.93 24.21 11.84
C ARG A 213 13.69 23.35 12.04
N VAL A 214 13.82 22.22 12.73
CA VAL A 214 12.75 21.25 12.98
C VAL A 214 12.29 21.38 14.42
N ILE A 215 11.01 21.72 14.58
CA ILE A 215 10.37 21.79 15.90
C ILE A 215 9.42 20.59 16.03
N VAL A 216 9.69 19.70 16.99
CA VAL A 216 8.85 18.53 17.26
C VAL A 216 7.66 18.93 18.13
N SER A 217 6.45 18.59 17.71
CA SER A 217 5.26 18.85 18.50
C SER A 217 5.13 17.81 19.63
N PRO A 218 4.94 18.23 20.89
CA PRO A 218 4.78 17.30 22.01
C PRO A 218 3.36 16.74 22.12
N LEU A 219 2.39 17.17 21.30
CA LEU A 219 0.97 16.80 21.41
C LEU A 219 0.78 15.27 21.44
N PRO A 220 0.46 14.69 22.61
CA PRO A 220 0.09 13.29 22.70
C PRO A 220 -1.39 13.21 22.31
N GLY A 221 -1.72 12.57 21.18
CA GLY A 221 -3.05 12.65 20.59
C GLY A 221 -3.59 11.32 20.07
N THR A 222 -4.37 10.65 20.91
CA THR A 222 -5.19 9.43 20.69
C THR A 222 -4.44 8.12 20.38
N THR A 223 -4.99 7.02 20.92
CA THR A 223 -4.39 5.68 21.03
C THR A 223 -4.09 4.96 19.71
N ARG A 224 -4.21 5.62 18.55
CA ARG A 224 -4.00 5.05 17.21
C ARG A 224 -2.84 5.68 16.44
N ASP A 225 -2.45 6.92 16.75
CA ASP A 225 -1.41 7.69 16.06
C ASP A 225 -0.11 7.85 16.86
N ALA A 226 0.07 7.07 17.93
CA ALA A 226 1.30 7.02 18.72
C ALA A 226 2.56 6.58 17.92
N VAL A 227 2.41 6.32 16.63
CA VAL A 227 3.43 5.81 15.72
C VAL A 227 3.99 6.89 14.77
N ASP A 228 3.26 7.98 14.54
CA ASP A 228 3.68 9.05 13.63
C ASP A 228 4.41 10.16 14.38
N THR A 229 5.36 10.84 13.73
CA THR A 229 6.08 11.98 14.33
C THR A 229 5.62 13.28 13.67
N ARG A 230 4.98 14.15 14.45
CA ARG A 230 4.56 15.48 14.02
C ARG A 230 5.67 16.51 14.26
N LEU A 231 6.01 17.28 13.24
CA LEU A 231 7.03 18.32 13.29
C LEU A 231 6.62 19.54 12.48
N THR A 232 7.28 20.67 12.74
CA THR A 232 7.17 21.88 11.91
C THR A 232 8.53 22.16 11.30
N PHE A 233 8.57 22.32 9.98
CA PHE A 233 9.78 22.68 9.23
C PHE A 233 9.53 23.99 8.50
N HIS A 234 10.27 25.05 8.86
CA HIS A 234 10.09 26.40 8.30
C HIS A 234 8.63 26.91 8.34
N GLY A 235 7.90 26.61 9.42
CA GLY A 235 6.49 26.99 9.58
C GLY A 235 5.49 26.06 8.88
N THR A 236 5.95 25.12 8.06
CA THR A 236 5.11 24.11 7.41
C THR A 236 4.92 22.91 8.33
N PRO A 237 3.67 22.55 8.70
CA PRO A 237 3.39 21.35 9.48
C PRO A 237 3.65 20.10 8.63
N ILE A 238 4.38 19.14 9.18
CA ILE A 238 4.75 17.87 8.55
C ILE A 238 4.45 16.74 9.53
N THR A 239 3.88 15.64 9.02
CA THR A 239 3.74 14.39 9.75
C THR A 239 4.57 13.32 9.08
N LEU A 240 5.60 12.84 9.78
CA LEU A 240 6.36 11.67 9.36
C LEU A 240 5.57 10.41 9.73
N ILE A 241 5.17 9.66 8.72
CA ILE A 241 4.32 8.48 8.86
C ILE A 241 5.12 7.28 9.32
N ASP A 242 4.53 6.51 10.24
CA ASP A 242 4.95 5.16 10.62
C ASP A 242 6.37 5.10 11.24
N THR A 243 6.68 6.08 12.09
CA THR A 243 7.98 6.23 12.75
C THR A 243 8.26 5.29 13.92
N ALA A 244 7.28 4.61 14.53
CA ALA A 244 7.57 3.77 15.71
C ALA A 244 8.48 2.57 15.40
N GLY A 245 8.36 1.95 14.22
CA GLY A 245 9.28 0.89 13.80
C GLY A 245 10.63 1.40 13.33
N LEU A 246 10.74 2.69 13.02
CA LEU A 246 12.03 3.35 12.88
C LEU A 246 12.67 3.60 14.25
N ARG A 247 11.88 3.89 15.29
CA ARG A 247 12.36 4.15 16.66
C ARG A 247 12.71 2.88 17.45
N ARG A 248 12.03 1.75 17.21
CA ARG A 248 12.36 0.45 17.83
C ARG A 248 13.65 -0.09 17.23
N ARG A 249 14.79 0.11 17.91
CA ARG A 249 16.12 -0.39 17.50
C ARG A 249 16.08 -1.90 17.23
N GLY A 250 16.36 -2.30 15.98
CA GLY A 250 17.25 -3.41 15.64
C GLY A 250 16.87 -4.86 15.99
N ARG A 251 15.75 -5.18 16.64
CA ARG A 251 15.30 -6.57 16.78
C ARG A 251 14.29 -6.92 15.69
N ILE A 252 14.83 -7.26 14.52
CA ILE A 252 14.08 -8.05 13.54
C ILE A 252 14.00 -9.46 14.15
N VAL A 253 12.81 -9.85 14.61
CA VAL A 253 12.57 -11.25 14.95
C VAL A 253 12.53 -12.01 13.62
N PRO A 254 13.32 -13.09 13.43
CA PRO A 254 13.27 -13.89 12.22
C PRO A 254 11.83 -14.39 11.97
N GLY A 255 11.33 -14.23 10.74
CA GLY A 255 9.95 -14.58 10.35
C GLY A 255 8.96 -13.42 10.21
N VAL A 256 9.40 -12.16 10.39
CA VAL A 256 8.53 -10.95 10.33
C VAL A 256 8.69 -10.14 9.02
N GLU A 257 9.44 -10.65 8.03
CA GLU A 257 9.73 -9.92 6.78
C GLU A 257 8.48 -9.55 5.96
N GLN A 258 7.45 -10.40 6.01
CA GLN A 258 6.18 -10.19 5.30
C GLN A 258 5.37 -9.00 5.86
N TYR A 259 5.46 -8.75 7.17
CA TYR A 259 4.83 -7.59 7.82
C TYR A 259 5.53 -6.28 7.45
N SER A 260 6.81 -6.33 7.04
CA SER A 260 7.50 -5.15 6.51
C SER A 260 6.86 -4.65 5.21
N VAL A 261 6.21 -5.52 4.43
CA VAL A 261 5.55 -5.16 3.16
C VAL A 261 4.22 -4.46 3.43
N LEU A 262 3.34 -5.04 4.28
CA LEU A 262 2.06 -4.43 4.67
C LEU A 262 2.26 -3.05 5.33
N ARG A 263 3.24 -2.98 6.22
CA ARG A 263 3.63 -1.74 6.87
C ARG A 263 4.11 -0.68 5.86
N THR A 264 4.97 -1.09 4.92
CA THR A 264 5.45 -0.19 3.85
C THR A 264 4.28 0.28 2.98
N LEU A 265 3.39 -0.63 2.58
CA LEU A 265 2.18 -0.33 1.82
C LEU A 265 1.32 0.73 2.52
N ARG A 266 1.04 0.54 3.81
CA ARG A 266 0.27 1.51 4.61
C ARG A 266 0.97 2.86 4.72
N ALA A 267 2.28 2.87 4.95
CA ALA A 267 3.04 4.10 5.01
C ALA A 267 2.95 4.88 3.68
N VAL A 268 3.11 4.18 2.55
CA VAL A 268 2.96 4.73 1.19
C VAL A 268 1.54 5.26 0.96
N GLU A 269 0.50 4.51 1.34
CA GLU A 269 -0.90 4.92 1.17
C GLU A 269 -1.31 6.12 2.04
N ARG A 270 -0.71 6.26 3.22
CA ARG A 270 -0.93 7.40 4.12
C ARG A 270 -0.22 8.65 3.68
N SER A 271 0.94 8.47 3.04
CA SER A 271 1.81 9.56 2.63
C SER A 271 1.25 10.34 1.44
N GLN A 272 1.62 11.60 1.38
CA GLN A 272 1.51 12.44 0.19
C GLN A 272 2.85 12.46 -0.56
N VAL A 273 3.98 12.28 0.15
CA VAL A 273 5.31 12.10 -0.46
C VAL A 273 6.03 10.92 0.19
N VAL A 274 6.69 10.11 -0.64
CA VAL A 274 7.51 8.99 -0.19
C VAL A 274 9.00 9.33 -0.33
N LEU A 275 9.75 9.14 0.75
CA LEU A 275 11.22 9.12 0.75
C LEU A 275 11.65 7.66 0.62
N LEU A 276 11.94 7.23 -0.61
CA LEU A 276 12.44 5.88 -0.88
C LEU A 276 13.95 5.87 -0.65
N MET A 277 14.40 5.13 0.35
CA MET A 277 15.79 5.12 0.77
C MET A 277 16.48 3.81 0.40
N VAL A 278 17.59 3.93 -0.31
CA VAL A 278 18.46 2.83 -0.75
C VAL A 278 19.84 2.96 -0.12
N ASP A 279 20.56 1.85 -0.07
CA ASP A 279 21.92 1.80 0.45
C ASP A 279 22.92 2.08 -0.68
N GLY A 280 23.70 3.16 -0.56
CA GLY A 280 24.72 3.50 -1.54
C GLY A 280 25.92 2.56 -1.52
N ALA A 281 26.23 1.94 -0.39
CA ALA A 281 27.36 1.02 -0.25
C ALA A 281 27.02 -0.38 -0.79
N ASP A 282 25.83 -0.89 -0.47
CA ASP A 282 25.37 -2.20 -0.98
C ASP A 282 24.84 -2.11 -2.42
N GLY A 283 24.48 -0.90 -2.88
CA GLY A 283 23.87 -0.67 -4.17
C GLY A 283 22.36 -1.01 -4.21
N LEU A 284 21.81 -1.03 -5.43
CA LEU A 284 20.41 -1.33 -5.68
C LEU A 284 20.15 -2.83 -5.61
N THR A 285 19.04 -3.22 -4.99
CA THR A 285 18.62 -4.63 -4.90
C THR A 285 17.19 -4.83 -5.43
N ALA A 286 16.82 -6.09 -5.65
CA ALA A 286 15.47 -6.45 -6.09
C ALA A 286 14.37 -5.98 -5.13
N GLN A 287 14.62 -5.97 -3.83
CA GLN A 287 13.65 -5.50 -2.85
C GLN A 287 13.52 -3.96 -2.85
N ASP A 288 14.57 -3.21 -3.20
CA ASP A 288 14.46 -1.76 -3.44
C ASP A 288 13.58 -1.49 -4.67
N ALA A 289 13.81 -2.22 -5.76
CA ALA A 289 12.99 -2.15 -6.97
C ALA A 289 11.52 -2.51 -6.70
N HIS A 290 11.26 -3.53 -5.87
CA HIS A 290 9.91 -3.92 -5.48
C HIS A 290 9.18 -2.82 -4.69
N ILE A 291 9.84 -2.22 -3.69
CA ILE A 291 9.26 -1.11 -2.91
C ILE A 291 9.04 0.10 -3.82
N GLY A 292 9.98 0.42 -4.72
CA GLY A 292 9.83 1.49 -5.70
C GLY A 292 8.64 1.26 -6.64
N GLY A 293 8.46 0.02 -7.10
CA GLY A 293 7.31 -0.38 -7.93
C GLY A 293 5.98 -0.13 -7.22
N LEU A 294 5.90 -0.48 -5.94
CA LEU A 294 4.71 -0.24 -5.09
C LEU A 294 4.36 1.25 -4.99
N VAL A 295 5.37 2.10 -4.82
CA VAL A 295 5.20 3.57 -4.74
C VAL A 295 4.61 4.11 -6.04
N VAL A 296 5.11 3.65 -7.20
CA VAL A 296 4.61 4.05 -8.52
C VAL A 296 3.23 3.48 -8.82
N GLU A 297 2.95 2.25 -8.39
CA GLU A 297 1.63 1.62 -8.49
C GLU A 297 0.58 2.45 -7.75
N LYS A 298 0.89 2.87 -6.52
CA LYS A 298 0.04 3.75 -5.70
C LYS A 298 0.07 5.22 -6.13
N LYS A 299 0.76 5.54 -7.23
CA LYS A 299 0.87 6.88 -7.82
C LYS A 299 1.32 7.93 -6.80
N ARG A 300 2.24 7.56 -5.91
CA ARG A 300 2.77 8.46 -4.89
C ARG A 300 3.94 9.26 -5.43
N PRO A 301 3.98 10.58 -5.20
CA PRO A 301 5.18 11.37 -5.36
C PRO A 301 6.34 10.79 -4.53
N VAL A 302 7.55 10.84 -5.07
CA VAL A 302 8.70 10.13 -4.50
C VAL A 302 10.00 10.91 -4.68
N VAL A 303 10.85 10.84 -3.66
CA VAL A 303 12.26 11.27 -3.68
C VAL A 303 13.10 10.03 -3.40
N LEU A 304 14.09 9.74 -4.24
CA LEU A 304 15.03 8.65 -4.02
C LEU A 304 16.22 9.16 -3.19
N LEU A 305 16.48 8.52 -2.06
CA LEU A 305 17.58 8.84 -1.16
C LEU A 305 18.63 7.73 -1.21
N VAL A 306 19.80 8.04 -1.75
CA VAL A 306 20.96 7.13 -1.71
C VAL A 306 21.73 7.45 -0.43
N ASN A 307 21.52 6.64 0.61
CA ASN A 307 22.12 6.86 1.92
C ASN A 307 23.48 6.13 2.05
N LYS A 308 24.21 6.39 3.15
CA LYS A 308 25.55 5.86 3.41
C LYS A 308 26.57 6.28 2.35
N TRP A 309 26.34 7.43 1.73
CA TRP A 309 27.24 7.97 0.71
C TRP A 309 28.62 8.39 1.25
N ASP A 310 28.79 8.39 2.57
CA ASP A 310 30.07 8.50 3.24
C ASP A 310 30.94 7.23 3.12
N LEU A 311 30.34 6.06 2.93
CA LEU A 311 31.03 4.77 2.81
C LEU A 311 31.43 4.42 1.37
N VAL A 312 30.87 5.11 0.38
CA VAL A 312 31.18 4.90 -1.03
C VAL A 312 32.51 5.60 -1.35
N GLU A 313 33.48 4.84 -1.84
CA GLU A 313 34.74 5.40 -2.36
C GLU A 313 34.43 6.28 -3.59
N LYS A 314 35.02 7.47 -3.63
CA LYS A 314 34.62 8.51 -4.59
C LYS A 314 35.73 8.78 -5.58
N ASP A 315 35.39 8.68 -6.84
CA ASP A 315 36.10 9.30 -7.96
C ASP A 315 35.20 10.33 -8.67
N GLU A 316 35.68 10.92 -9.76
CA GLU A 316 34.94 11.92 -10.54
C GLU A 316 33.67 11.37 -11.21
N HIS A 317 33.51 10.05 -11.32
CA HIS A 317 32.44 9.39 -12.09
C HIS A 317 31.45 8.60 -11.24
N THR A 318 31.77 8.34 -9.98
CA THR A 318 31.00 7.46 -9.07
C THR A 318 29.53 7.86 -8.98
N MET A 319 29.26 9.17 -8.88
CA MET A 319 27.89 9.68 -8.78
C MET A 319 27.10 9.47 -10.08
N ASP A 320 27.73 9.73 -11.23
CA ASP A 320 27.11 9.54 -12.55
C ASP A 320 26.89 8.07 -12.87
N GLU A 321 27.82 7.19 -12.47
CA GLU A 321 27.67 5.74 -12.60
C GLU A 321 26.51 5.22 -11.77
N PHE A 322 26.36 5.69 -10.54
CA PHE A 322 25.24 5.30 -9.69
C PHE A 322 23.89 5.78 -10.28
N LEU A 323 23.85 7.01 -10.81
CA LEU A 323 22.67 7.51 -11.51
C LEU A 323 22.33 6.67 -12.74
N ARG A 324 23.32 6.28 -13.55
CA ARG A 324 23.12 5.37 -14.70
C ARG A 324 22.55 4.02 -14.26
N ARG A 325 23.02 3.47 -13.13
CA ARG A 325 22.47 2.22 -12.57
C ARG A 325 21.02 2.37 -12.11
N ILE A 326 20.68 3.47 -11.42
CA ILE A 326 19.29 3.78 -11.06
C ILE A 326 18.41 3.83 -12.32
N GLN A 327 18.86 4.50 -13.38
CA GLN A 327 18.12 4.59 -14.63
C GLN A 327 17.93 3.22 -15.30
N ALA A 328 18.91 2.32 -15.21
CA ALA A 328 18.82 0.98 -15.78
C ALA A 328 17.90 0.04 -14.97
N GLU A 329 18.06 0.02 -13.64
CA GLU A 329 17.38 -0.94 -12.76
C GLU A 329 16.02 -0.45 -12.26
N MET A 330 15.81 0.88 -12.20
CA MET A 330 14.61 1.53 -11.69
C MET A 330 14.07 2.57 -12.68
N ALA A 331 14.07 2.26 -13.98
CA ALA A 331 13.59 3.16 -15.04
C ALA A 331 12.17 3.73 -14.79
N PHE A 332 11.32 2.99 -14.07
CA PHE A 332 9.98 3.44 -13.68
C PHE A 332 9.97 4.60 -12.66
N LEU A 333 11.12 4.96 -12.09
CA LEU A 333 11.35 6.10 -11.20
C LEU A 333 12.15 7.24 -11.86
N GLU A 334 12.27 7.28 -13.19
CA GLU A 334 13.04 8.33 -13.90
C GLU A 334 12.61 9.76 -13.53
N PHE A 335 11.34 9.95 -13.19
CA PHE A 335 10.81 11.26 -12.76
C PHE A 335 11.22 11.67 -11.34
N ALA A 336 11.80 10.75 -10.54
CA ALA A 336 12.13 10.97 -9.14
C ALA A 336 13.47 11.71 -8.97
N PRO A 337 13.53 12.81 -8.21
CA PRO A 337 14.80 13.40 -7.84
C PRO A 337 15.60 12.44 -6.95
N VAL A 338 16.91 12.37 -7.19
CA VAL A 338 17.85 11.55 -6.43
C VAL A 338 18.70 12.46 -5.54
N LEU A 339 18.76 12.15 -4.24
CA LEU A 339 19.64 12.81 -3.27
C LEU A 339 20.62 11.81 -2.68
N PHE A 340 21.92 12.12 -2.80
CA PHE A 340 22.99 11.39 -2.14
C PHE A 340 23.23 11.98 -0.75
N VAL A 341 23.03 11.18 0.29
CA VAL A 341 23.04 11.63 1.69
C VAL A 341 23.82 10.68 2.59
N SER A 342 24.19 11.18 3.76
CA SER A 342 24.67 10.34 4.87
C SER A 342 23.92 10.70 6.13
N ALA A 343 23.01 9.82 6.54
CA ALA A 343 22.27 9.98 7.79
C ALA A 343 23.19 9.92 9.03
N LEU A 344 24.33 9.23 8.92
CA LEU A 344 25.30 9.09 10.00
C LEU A 344 26.08 10.40 10.22
N THR A 345 26.68 10.94 9.16
CA THR A 345 27.49 12.17 9.24
C THR A 345 26.65 13.45 9.17
N GLY A 346 25.40 13.35 8.70
CA GLY A 346 24.53 14.49 8.41
C GLY A 346 24.72 15.08 7.01
N GLN A 347 25.66 14.56 6.20
CA GLN A 347 25.93 15.07 4.85
C GLN A 347 24.64 15.17 4.02
N ARG A 348 24.33 16.40 3.58
CA ARG A 348 23.18 16.75 2.70
C ARG A 348 21.80 16.37 3.24
N THR A 349 21.67 15.98 4.51
CA THR A 349 20.38 15.60 5.11
C THR A 349 19.38 16.75 5.18
N GLY A 350 19.86 17.99 5.37
CA GLY A 350 19.01 19.20 5.35
C GLY A 350 18.37 19.52 4.00
N GLN A 351 18.72 18.82 2.90
CA GLN A 351 18.06 18.95 1.60
C GLN A 351 16.83 18.04 1.44
N VAL A 352 16.66 17.06 2.33
CA VAL A 352 15.62 16.02 2.20
C VAL A 352 14.22 16.60 2.35
N LEU A 353 13.94 17.34 3.43
CA LEU A 353 12.63 17.95 3.64
C LEU A 353 12.30 19.04 2.60
N PRO A 354 13.22 19.97 2.25
CA PRO A 354 12.99 20.89 1.14
C PRO A 354 12.63 20.21 -0.19
N MET A 355 13.32 19.12 -0.54
CA MET A 355 13.01 18.37 -1.76
C MET A 355 11.65 17.69 -1.67
N ALA A 356 11.30 17.09 -0.52
CA ALA A 356 9.99 16.48 -0.32
C ALA A 356 8.85 17.50 -0.47
N LEU A 357 9.00 18.69 0.11
CA LEU A 357 8.03 19.77 -0.03
C LEU A 357 7.88 20.24 -1.49
N ARG A 358 9.00 20.41 -2.21
CA ARG A 358 8.96 20.75 -3.64
C ARG A 358 8.24 19.69 -4.47
N VAL A 359 8.49 18.41 -4.20
CA VAL A 359 7.78 17.31 -4.88
C VAL A 359 6.30 17.31 -4.53
N GLN A 360 5.93 17.63 -3.28
CA GLN A 360 4.54 17.79 -2.88
C GLN A 360 3.84 18.90 -3.67
N GLU A 361 4.49 20.07 -3.80
CA GLU A 361 3.97 21.20 -4.57
C GLU A 361 3.71 20.83 -6.03
N GLU A 362 4.65 20.13 -6.69
CA GLU A 362 4.48 19.63 -8.05
C GLU A 362 3.30 18.65 -8.16
N SER A 363 3.06 17.82 -7.13
CA SER A 363 1.97 16.85 -7.12
C SER A 363 0.58 17.48 -7.09
N VAL A 364 0.45 18.64 -6.44
CA VAL A 364 -0.82 19.37 -6.30
C VAL A 364 -0.98 20.50 -7.33
N ARG A 365 0.02 20.69 -8.19
CA ARG A 365 0.04 21.76 -9.18
C ARG A 365 -1.12 21.62 -10.18
N ARG A 366 -1.85 22.72 -10.38
CA ARG A 366 -2.86 22.86 -11.45
C ARG A 366 -2.29 23.60 -12.64
N VAL A 367 -2.45 23.04 -13.83
CA VAL A 367 -2.05 23.64 -15.09
C VAL A 367 -3.29 24.14 -15.84
N PRO A 368 -3.30 25.39 -16.32
CA PRO A 368 -4.42 25.92 -17.09
C PRO A 368 -4.67 25.12 -18.38
N THR A 369 -5.94 24.81 -18.64
CA THR A 369 -6.41 24.06 -19.82
C THR A 369 -5.91 24.65 -21.14
N SER A 370 -5.81 25.98 -21.25
CA SER A 370 -5.29 26.65 -22.45
C SER A 370 -3.82 26.32 -22.73
N GLN A 371 -3.00 26.21 -21.68
CA GLN A 371 -1.60 25.82 -21.82
C GLN A 371 -1.47 24.34 -22.17
N LEU A 372 -2.31 23.48 -21.58
CA LEU A 372 -2.34 22.05 -21.91
C LEU A 372 -2.68 21.81 -23.38
N ASN A 373 -3.71 22.49 -23.90
CA ASN A 373 -4.11 22.35 -25.30
C ASN A 373 -3.04 22.91 -26.25
N ARG A 374 -2.29 23.95 -25.86
CA ARG A 374 -1.14 24.42 -26.64
C ARG A 374 -0.05 23.35 -26.76
N VAL A 375 0.30 22.70 -25.65
CA VAL A 375 1.28 21.59 -25.67
C VAL A 375 0.79 20.41 -26.50
N LEU A 376 -0.50 20.10 -26.43
CA LEU A 376 -1.09 19.03 -27.24
C LEU A 376 -0.99 19.33 -28.75
N GLN A 377 -1.27 20.57 -29.16
CA GLN A 377 -1.12 21.00 -30.55
C GLN A 377 0.35 20.98 -30.99
N GLU A 378 1.26 21.56 -30.19
CA GLU A 378 2.70 21.52 -30.48
C GLU A 378 3.21 20.07 -30.63
N ALA A 379 2.75 19.15 -29.78
CA ALA A 379 3.12 17.74 -29.87
C ALA A 379 2.56 17.05 -31.13
N LEU A 380 1.33 17.38 -31.53
CA LEU A 380 0.72 16.90 -32.77
C LEU A 380 1.49 17.37 -34.01
N ASP A 381 1.89 18.64 -34.03
CA ASP A 381 2.62 19.25 -35.16
C ASP A 381 4.00 18.62 -35.33
N HIS A 382 4.70 18.33 -34.23
CA HIS A 382 6.03 17.72 -34.27
C HIS A 382 5.98 16.21 -34.59
N HIS A 383 4.99 15.50 -34.05
CA HIS A 383 4.89 14.06 -34.23
C HIS A 383 3.42 13.61 -34.32
N PRO A 384 2.86 13.62 -35.55
CA PRO A 384 1.49 13.16 -35.80
C PRO A 384 1.31 11.68 -35.41
N PRO A 385 0.14 11.29 -34.86
CA PRO A 385 -0.10 9.90 -34.49
C PRO A 385 -0.26 9.02 -35.74
N PRO A 386 0.32 7.80 -35.75
CA PRO A 386 0.15 6.88 -36.87
C PRO A 386 -1.31 6.42 -36.97
N ALA A 387 -1.80 6.23 -38.20
CA ALA A 387 -3.10 5.60 -38.43
C ALA A 387 -3.04 4.11 -38.07
N ARG A 388 -4.10 3.60 -37.43
CA ARG A 388 -4.21 2.18 -37.07
C ARG A 388 -5.42 1.57 -37.74
N ALA A 389 -5.23 0.46 -38.46
CA ALA A 389 -6.28 -0.20 -39.24
C ALA A 389 -7.04 0.77 -40.18
N GLY A 390 -6.32 1.68 -40.84
CA GLY A 390 -6.90 2.68 -41.74
C GLY A 390 -7.67 3.82 -41.06
N ARG A 391 -7.72 3.86 -39.72
CA ARG A 391 -8.41 4.90 -38.95
C ARG A 391 -7.39 5.85 -38.29
N PRO A 392 -7.46 7.17 -38.54
CA PRO A 392 -6.58 8.13 -37.87
C PRO A 392 -7.01 8.35 -36.42
N LEU A 393 -6.05 8.39 -35.50
CA LEU A 393 -6.27 8.89 -34.14
C LEU A 393 -6.41 10.41 -34.19
N ARG A 394 -7.47 10.94 -33.58
CA ARG A 394 -7.71 12.37 -33.44
C ARG A 394 -7.71 12.73 -31.97
N LEU A 395 -6.74 13.53 -31.54
CA LEU A 395 -6.68 14.17 -30.23
C LEU A 395 -7.42 15.50 -30.33
N LEU A 396 -8.47 15.68 -29.54
CA LEU A 396 -9.40 16.81 -29.68
C LEU A 396 -9.17 17.90 -28.64
N PHE A 397 -8.91 17.48 -27.41
CA PHE A 397 -8.87 18.36 -26.25
C PHE A 397 -8.12 17.68 -25.11
N ILE A 398 -7.48 18.46 -24.25
CA ILE A 398 -6.87 17.97 -23.01
C ILE A 398 -7.23 18.89 -21.84
N ALA A 399 -7.50 18.30 -20.67
CA ALA A 399 -7.67 19.02 -19.42
C ALA A 399 -7.09 18.23 -18.25
N GLN A 400 -6.71 18.94 -17.18
CA GLN A 400 -6.33 18.31 -15.92
C GLN A 400 -7.58 18.14 -15.05
N THR A 401 -7.94 16.89 -14.73
CA THR A 401 -9.15 16.57 -13.96
C THR A 401 -8.86 16.28 -12.49
N ARG A 402 -7.62 15.93 -12.15
CA ARG A 402 -7.20 15.64 -10.77
C ARG A 402 -5.80 16.16 -10.46
N THR A 403 -5.55 16.34 -9.18
CA THR A 403 -4.25 16.63 -8.57
C THR A 403 -3.94 15.57 -7.50
N ALA A 404 -2.66 15.31 -7.24
CA ALA A 404 -2.18 14.29 -6.30
C ALA A 404 -2.75 12.87 -6.56
N PRO A 405 -2.39 12.22 -7.69
CA PRO A 405 -1.45 12.68 -8.73
C PRO A 405 -2.09 13.63 -9.76
N PRO A 406 -1.29 14.41 -10.51
CA PRO A 406 -1.75 15.11 -11.70
C PRO A 406 -2.33 14.13 -12.73
N THR A 407 -3.64 14.19 -12.94
CA THR A 407 -4.33 13.36 -13.94
C THR A 407 -4.84 14.25 -15.07
N PHE A 408 -4.42 13.93 -16.29
CA PHE A 408 -4.82 14.60 -17.51
C PHE A 408 -5.73 13.70 -18.34
N GLU A 409 -6.89 14.21 -18.70
CA GLU A 409 -7.82 13.56 -19.61
C GLU A 409 -7.68 14.16 -21.00
N VAL A 410 -7.34 13.29 -21.96
CA VAL A 410 -7.21 13.62 -23.38
C VAL A 410 -8.42 13.04 -24.10
N GLN A 411 -9.23 13.93 -24.67
CA GLN A 411 -10.38 13.55 -25.45
C GLN A 411 -9.95 13.10 -26.85
N VAL A 412 -10.38 11.90 -27.24
CA VAL A 412 -10.05 11.30 -28.53
C VAL A 412 -11.29 10.80 -29.26
N ASN A 413 -11.15 10.54 -30.56
CA ASN A 413 -12.21 9.90 -31.34
C ASN A 413 -12.46 8.43 -30.93
N ASP A 414 -11.41 7.66 -30.66
CA ASP A 414 -11.51 6.28 -30.16
C ASP A 414 -10.28 5.94 -29.30
N PRO A 415 -10.44 5.73 -27.97
CA PRO A 415 -9.33 5.40 -27.08
C PRO A 415 -8.54 4.15 -27.49
N ARG A 416 -9.16 3.20 -28.19
CA ARG A 416 -8.50 1.96 -28.64
C ARG A 416 -7.44 2.20 -29.72
N LEU A 417 -7.48 3.37 -30.38
CA LEU A 417 -6.48 3.76 -31.36
C LEU A 417 -5.19 4.29 -30.72
N VAL A 418 -5.19 4.59 -29.43
CA VAL A 418 -4.02 5.12 -28.73
C VAL A 418 -3.04 3.99 -28.43
N HIS A 419 -1.88 4.03 -29.05
CA HIS A 419 -0.78 3.12 -28.76
C HIS A 419 0.02 3.61 -27.53
N PHE A 420 0.53 2.68 -26.72
CA PHE A 420 1.27 3.01 -25.49
C PHE A 420 2.47 3.93 -25.75
N SER A 421 3.16 3.76 -26.89
CA SER A 421 4.31 4.61 -27.24
C SER A 421 3.90 6.06 -27.48
N TYR A 422 2.73 6.29 -28.07
CA TYR A 422 2.20 7.63 -28.30
C TYR A 422 1.70 8.27 -26.99
N ALA A 423 1.08 7.48 -26.11
CA ALA A 423 0.74 7.94 -24.77
C ALA A 423 1.98 8.40 -23.98
N ARG A 424 3.07 7.62 -24.03
CA ARG A 424 4.36 7.98 -23.41
C ARG A 424 4.99 9.22 -24.05
N TYR A 425 4.88 9.37 -25.37
CA TYR A 425 5.32 10.58 -26.05
C TYR A 425 4.61 11.84 -25.53
N LEU A 426 3.28 11.79 -25.37
CA LEU A 426 2.49 12.88 -24.82
C LEU A 426 2.84 13.15 -23.34
N GLU A 427 3.05 12.09 -22.54
CA GLU A 427 3.52 12.24 -21.16
C GLU A 427 4.83 13.02 -21.11
N ASN A 428 5.79 12.64 -21.94
CA ASN A 428 7.09 13.30 -22.01
C ASN A 428 6.98 14.74 -22.52
N ALA A 429 6.03 15.05 -23.41
CA ALA A 429 5.76 16.43 -23.82
C ALA A 429 5.25 17.28 -22.65
N LEU A 430 4.33 16.74 -21.84
CA LEU A 430 3.85 17.41 -20.62
C LEU A 430 4.98 17.62 -19.61
N ARG A 431 5.81 16.59 -19.36
CA ARG A 431 6.96 16.67 -18.45
C ARG A 431 7.98 17.71 -18.90
N ARG A 432 8.35 17.71 -20.19
CA ARG A 432 9.28 18.72 -20.74
C ARG A 432 8.76 20.14 -20.57
N ARG A 433 7.45 20.37 -20.72
CA ARG A 433 6.88 21.72 -20.61
C ARG A 433 6.70 22.16 -19.16
N PHE A 434 6.18 21.30 -18.30
CA PHE A 434 5.67 21.69 -16.99
C PHE A 434 6.50 21.16 -15.83
N GLY A 435 7.36 20.16 -16.05
CA GLY A 435 8.12 19.48 -15.00
C GLY A 435 7.38 18.29 -14.42
N PHE A 436 6.79 18.46 -13.23
CA PHE A 436 6.29 17.38 -12.36
C PHE A 436 7.41 16.55 -11.73
N LEU A 437 8.43 17.24 -11.21
CA LEU A 437 9.54 16.62 -10.49
C LEU A 437 9.01 15.75 -9.34
N GLY A 438 9.51 14.51 -9.26
CA GLY A 438 9.14 13.56 -8.22
C GLY A 438 7.71 13.06 -8.30
N THR A 439 6.93 13.46 -9.31
CA THR A 439 5.51 13.16 -9.37
C THR A 439 5.18 12.25 -10.57
N PRO A 440 4.46 11.13 -10.35
CA PRO A 440 3.89 10.36 -11.44
C PRO A 440 2.72 11.13 -12.07
N ILE A 441 2.70 11.19 -13.40
CA ILE A 441 1.58 11.76 -14.17
C ILE A 441 0.67 10.64 -14.62
N GLU A 442 -0.63 10.89 -14.63
CA GLU A 442 -1.61 9.98 -15.21
C GLU A 442 -2.22 10.58 -16.47
N LEU A 443 -2.17 9.85 -17.57
CA LEU A 443 -2.84 10.20 -18.83
C LEU A 443 -3.99 9.23 -19.08
N ARG A 444 -5.20 9.78 -19.18
CA ARG A 444 -6.41 9.04 -19.49
C ARG A 444 -6.94 9.47 -20.85
N PHE A 445 -7.30 8.50 -21.69
CA PHE A 445 -7.86 8.76 -23.00
C PHE A 445 -9.35 8.45 -22.98
N VAL A 446 -10.17 9.46 -23.20
CA VAL A 446 -11.63 9.35 -23.11
C VAL A 446 -12.25 9.59 -24.48
N ALA A 447 -13.23 8.77 -24.84
CA ALA A 447 -13.95 8.96 -26.09
C ALA A 447 -14.78 10.25 -26.03
N ARG A 448 -14.93 10.93 -27.16
CA ARG A 448 -15.87 12.04 -27.26
C ARG A 448 -17.30 11.53 -26.96
N PRO A 449 -18.04 12.13 -26.02
CA PRO A 449 -19.45 11.78 -25.81
C PRO A 449 -20.20 11.94 -27.14
N ALA A 450 -20.99 10.92 -27.50
CA ALA A 450 -21.93 11.05 -28.61
C ALA A 450 -22.89 12.20 -28.26
N ARG A 451 -23.01 13.16 -29.16
CA ARG A 451 -24.01 14.23 -29.05
C ARG A 451 -25.37 13.73 -29.47
#